data_AF-A0A7G2JYL8-F1
#
_entry.id   AF-A0A7G2JYL8-F1
#
_cell.length_a   1.000
_cell.length_b   1.000
_cell.length_c   1.000
_cell.angle_alpha   90.00
_cell.angle_beta   90.00
_cell.angle_gamma   90.00
#
_symmetry.space_group_name_H-M   'P 1'
#
loop_
_entity.id
_entity.type
_entity.pdbx_description
1 polymer ?
#
loop_
_entity_poly.entity_id
_entity_poly.type
_entity_poly.pdbx_seq_one_letter_code
_entity_poly.pdbx_strand_id
1 'polypeptide(L)'
;MMLTKDTAQYMKISDRTDPEQSIKAGSGYLHWLISQIPESIEKEERIWFALVAYNIGLGHLIDARRLTQNLGGNPDNWLDVKKNLPLLAEKRYYSQLKYGYARGYEAHQYVE
;
A
#
# COMPACT_ATOMS: atom_id res chain seq x y z
N MET A 1 11.56 0.28 -11.80
CA MET A 1 10.64 0.08 -10.65
C MET A 1 9.31 0.86 -10.74
N MET A 2 8.91 1.35 -11.93
CA MET A 2 7.63 2.07 -12.15
C MET A 2 7.38 3.25 -11.19
N LEU A 3 8.41 4.06 -10.92
CA LEU A 3 8.30 5.19 -10.00
C LEU A 3 7.49 6.33 -10.61
N THR A 4 6.59 6.93 -9.82
CA THR A 4 5.95 8.20 -10.20
C THR A 4 6.98 9.33 -10.19
N LYS A 5 6.61 10.50 -10.73
CA LYS A 5 7.49 11.69 -10.67
C LYS A 5 7.71 12.13 -9.22
N ASP A 6 6.65 12.13 -8.41
CA ASP A 6 6.70 12.54 -7.01
C ASP A 6 7.58 11.61 -6.18
N THR A 7 7.46 10.29 -6.37
CA THR A 7 8.33 9.32 -5.70
C THR A 7 9.79 9.47 -6.15
N ALA A 8 10.05 9.70 -7.44
CA ALA A 8 11.41 9.94 -7.93
C ALA A 8 12.03 11.21 -7.32
N GLN A 9 11.26 12.29 -7.20
CA GLN A 9 11.68 13.53 -6.55
C GLN A 9 11.95 13.30 -5.06
N TYR A 10 11.05 12.61 -4.36
CA TYR A 10 11.22 12.26 -2.94
C TYR A 10 12.48 11.42 -2.70
N MET A 11 12.75 10.45 -3.58
CA MET A 11 13.93 9.59 -3.55
C MET A 11 15.18 10.23 -4.16
N LYS A 12 15.10 11.49 -4.60
CA LYS A 12 16.21 12.30 -5.13
C LYS A 12 16.95 11.67 -6.31
N ILE A 13 16.22 11.03 -7.22
CA ILE A 13 16.77 10.55 -8.50
C ILE A 13 16.40 11.49 -9.64
N SER A 14 17.28 11.61 -10.63
CA SER A 14 17.10 12.50 -11.78
C SER A 14 16.55 11.78 -13.01
N ASP A 15 16.82 10.48 -13.13
CA ASP A 15 16.37 9.66 -14.26
C ASP A 15 15.65 8.39 -13.78
N ARG A 16 14.39 8.23 -14.16
CA ARG A 16 13.56 7.06 -13.82
C ARG A 16 13.77 5.87 -14.78
N THR A 17 14.33 6.14 -15.96
CA THR A 17 14.63 5.16 -17.01
C THR A 17 16.02 4.56 -16.86
N ASP A 18 16.91 5.24 -16.12
CA ASP A 18 18.17 4.66 -15.65
C ASP A 18 17.89 3.47 -14.71
N PRO A 19 18.32 2.24 -15.05
CA PRO A 19 17.99 1.05 -14.27
C PRO A 19 18.52 1.11 -12.83
N GLU A 20 19.74 1.61 -12.62
CA GLU A 20 20.38 1.65 -11.31
C GLU A 20 19.65 2.62 -10.37
N GLN A 21 19.37 3.85 -10.83
CA GLN A 21 18.58 4.82 -10.08
C GLN A 21 17.17 4.30 -9.81
N SER A 22 16.52 3.68 -10.79
CA SER A 22 15.18 3.13 -10.64
C SER A 22 15.13 2.04 -9.56
N ILE A 23 16.09 1.12 -9.55
CA ILE A 23 16.20 0.04 -8.55
C ILE A 23 16.48 0.62 -7.16
N LYS A 24 17.47 1.51 -7.05
CA LYS A 24 17.86 2.13 -5.78
C LYS A 24 16.72 2.93 -5.14
N ALA A 25 16.02 3.74 -5.93
CA ALA A 25 14.90 4.53 -5.43
C ALA A 25 13.68 3.65 -5.10
N GLY A 26 13.38 2.64 -5.92
CA GLY A 26 12.27 1.72 -5.64
C GLY A 26 12.48 0.90 -4.35
N SER A 27 13.67 0.34 -4.15
CA SER A 27 13.99 -0.40 -2.93
C SER A 27 14.02 0.50 -1.70
N GLY A 28 14.58 1.70 -1.81
CA GLY A 28 14.57 2.69 -0.74
C GLY A 28 13.16 3.14 -0.36
N TYR A 29 12.28 3.35 -1.35
CA TYR A 29 10.88 3.70 -1.11
C TYR A 29 10.10 2.56 -0.45
N LEU A 30 10.32 1.31 -0.88
CA LEU A 30 9.72 0.14 -0.23
C LEU A 30 10.19 0.00 1.24
N HIS A 31 11.48 0.18 1.50
CA HIS A 31 12.01 0.14 2.87
C HIS A 31 11.40 1.24 3.74
N TRP A 32 11.25 2.46 3.20
CA TRP A 32 10.54 3.52 3.87
C TRP A 32 9.09 3.12 4.18
N LEU A 33 8.34 2.55 3.23
CA LEU A 33 6.96 2.08 3.47
C LEU A 33 6.89 1.02 4.58
N ILE A 34 7.80 0.06 4.63
CA ILE A 34 7.87 -0.95 5.71
C ILE A 34 8.02 -0.26 7.07
N SER A 35 8.85 0.79 7.17
CA SER A 35 9.01 1.57 8.41
C SER A 35 7.77 2.35 8.83
N GLN A 36 6.83 2.61 7.91
CA GLN A 36 5.57 3.29 8.23
C GLN A 36 4.49 2.33 8.74
N ILE A 37 4.70 1.01 8.61
CA ILE A 37 3.74 0.01 9.07
C ILE A 37 3.81 -0.09 10.60
N PRO A 38 2.67 0.00 11.32
CA PRO A 38 2.65 0.00 12.78
C PRO A 38 3.32 -1.22 13.41
N GLU A 39 3.84 -1.01 14.62
CA GLU A 39 4.52 -2.08 15.34
C GLU A 39 3.61 -3.22 15.78
N SER A 40 2.30 -2.99 15.82
CA SER A 40 1.28 -3.99 16.15
C SER A 40 1.12 -5.08 15.07
N ILE A 41 1.60 -4.83 13.85
CA ILE A 41 1.65 -5.84 12.79
C ILE A 41 2.94 -6.64 12.93
N GLU A 42 2.81 -7.96 12.87
CA GLU A 42 3.93 -8.91 12.92
C GLU A 42 5.00 -8.54 11.88
N LYS A 43 6.26 -8.57 12.30
CA LYS A 43 7.38 -8.04 11.51
C LYS A 43 7.47 -8.72 10.13
N GLU A 44 7.17 -10.00 10.08
CA GLU A 44 7.20 -10.84 8.88
C GLU A 44 6.04 -10.48 7.92
N GLU A 45 4.94 -9.93 8.42
CA GLU A 45 3.78 -9.54 7.61
C GLU A 45 3.87 -8.10 7.08
N ARG A 46 4.67 -7.22 7.70
CA ARG A 46 4.76 -5.79 7.32
C ARG A 46 5.12 -5.59 5.86
N ILE A 47 5.89 -6.50 5.27
CA ILE A 47 6.24 -6.45 3.84
C ILE A 47 5.01 -6.47 2.94
N TRP A 48 3.97 -7.23 3.29
CA TRP A 48 2.76 -7.35 2.48
C TRP A 48 1.94 -6.05 2.49
N PHE A 49 1.80 -5.46 3.68
CA PHE A 49 1.20 -4.14 3.85
C PHE A 49 1.98 -3.08 3.07
N ALA A 50 3.31 -3.10 3.14
CA ALA A 50 4.16 -2.18 2.39
C ALA A 50 4.03 -2.35 0.87
N LEU A 51 3.92 -3.58 0.36
CA LEU A 51 3.70 -3.86 -1.06
C LEU A 51 2.34 -3.33 -1.55
N VAL A 52 1.29 -3.48 -0.73
CA VAL A 52 -0.02 -2.84 -1.01
C VAL A 52 0.15 -1.32 -1.07
N ALA A 53 0.80 -0.72 -0.06
CA ALA A 53 1.04 0.73 -0.06
C ALA A 53 1.96 1.19 -1.21
N TYR A 54 2.85 0.35 -1.72
CA TYR A 54 3.67 0.63 -2.89
C TYR A 54 2.80 0.74 -4.14
N ASN A 55 1.77 -0.11 -4.25
CA ASN A 55 0.86 -0.16 -5.40
C ASN A 55 -0.24 0.91 -5.36
N ILE A 56 -0.98 1.01 -4.24
CA ILE A 56 -2.14 1.92 -4.11
C ILE A 56 -1.91 3.10 -3.16
N GLY A 57 -0.72 3.25 -2.58
CA GLY A 57 -0.42 4.33 -1.64
C GLY A 57 -0.79 4.03 -0.18
N LEU A 58 -0.05 4.65 0.74
CA LEU A 58 -0.20 4.45 2.19
C LEU A 58 -1.58 4.89 2.71
N GLY A 59 -2.17 5.94 2.15
CA GLY A 59 -3.49 6.43 2.54
C GLY A 59 -4.57 5.35 2.35
N HIS A 60 -4.60 4.72 1.17
CA HIS A 60 -5.57 3.67 0.87
C HIS A 60 -5.30 2.37 1.64
N LEU A 61 -4.04 2.06 1.99
CA LEU A 61 -3.75 0.98 2.94
C LEU A 61 -4.39 1.25 4.32
N ILE A 62 -4.29 2.48 4.82
CA ILE A 62 -4.91 2.87 6.10
C ILE A 62 -6.44 2.71 6.02
N ASP A 63 -7.04 3.09 4.90
CA ASP A 63 -8.47 2.89 4.68
C ASP A 63 -8.85 1.40 4.58
N ALA A 64 -8.02 0.56 3.96
CA ALA A 64 -8.23 -0.90 3.95
C ALA A 64 -8.27 -1.46 5.37
N ARG A 65 -7.31 -1.07 6.23
CA ARG A 65 -7.27 -1.50 7.63
C ARG A 65 -8.50 -1.04 8.42
N ARG A 66 -8.90 0.22 8.25
CA ARG A 66 -10.13 0.75 8.87
C ARG A 66 -11.38 0.01 8.40
N LEU A 67 -11.47 -0.26 7.10
CA LEU A 67 -12.57 -1.04 6.55
C LEU A 67 -12.62 -2.44 7.15
N THR A 68 -11.47 -3.12 7.26
CA THR A 68 -11.37 -4.43 7.92
C THR A 68 -11.90 -4.39 9.35
N GLN A 69 -11.50 -3.39 10.13
CA GLN A 69 -12.01 -3.20 11.50
C GLN A 69 -13.52 -2.97 11.53
N ASN A 70 -14.05 -2.12 10.63
CA ASN A 70 -15.49 -1.83 10.54
C ASN A 70 -16.32 -3.07 10.16
N LEU A 71 -15.71 -4.01 9.41
CA LEU A 71 -16.32 -5.29 9.05
C LEU A 71 -16.11 -6.38 10.11
N GLY A 72 -15.52 -6.05 11.26
CA GLY A 72 -15.29 -6.96 12.38
C GLY A 72 -14.06 -7.86 12.23
N GLY A 73 -13.21 -7.63 11.23
CA GLY A 73 -11.94 -8.35 11.05
C GLY A 73 -10.79 -7.72 11.82
N ASN A 74 -9.64 -8.39 11.84
CA ASN A 74 -8.42 -7.87 12.47
C ASN A 74 -7.64 -6.97 11.48
N PRO A 75 -7.50 -5.65 11.74
CA PRO A 75 -6.76 -4.74 10.86
C PRO A 75 -5.25 -4.97 10.83
N ASP A 76 -4.73 -5.84 11.70
CA ASP A 76 -3.32 -6.20 11.80
C ASP A 76 -3.03 -7.61 11.27
N ASN A 77 -4.06 -8.38 10.91
CA ASN A 77 -3.91 -9.66 10.24
C ASN A 77 -3.86 -9.47 8.72
N TRP A 78 -2.81 -9.98 8.07
CA TRP A 78 -2.64 -9.84 6.63
C TRP A 78 -3.82 -10.39 5.81
N LEU A 79 -4.31 -11.59 6.12
CA LEU A 79 -5.35 -12.25 5.33
C LEU A 79 -6.69 -11.50 5.41
N ASP A 80 -7.05 -11.00 6.59
CA ASP A 80 -8.25 -10.20 6.79
C ASP A 80 -8.20 -8.89 5.98
N VAL A 81 -7.05 -8.20 5.99
CA VAL A 81 -6.86 -6.96 5.23
C VAL A 81 -6.84 -7.23 3.73
N LYS A 82 -6.11 -8.25 3.28
CA LYS A 82 -6.02 -8.65 1.87
C LYS A 82 -7.41 -8.92 1.28
N LYS A 83 -8.24 -9.72 1.98
CA LYS A 83 -9.61 -10.05 1.56
C LYS A 83 -10.49 -8.81 1.30
N ASN A 84 -10.25 -7.72 2.02
CA ASN A 84 -11.06 -6.51 1.93
C ASN A 84 -10.53 -5.48 0.93
N LEU A 85 -9.34 -5.66 0.35
CA LEU A 85 -8.77 -4.71 -0.63
C LEU A 85 -9.71 -4.43 -1.81
N PRO A 86 -10.34 -5.43 -2.47
CA PRO A 86 -11.23 -5.16 -3.61
C PRO A 86 -12.43 -4.26 -3.25
N LEU A 87 -12.85 -4.27 -1.98
CA LEU A 87 -13.99 -3.51 -1.50
C LEU A 87 -13.75 -1.98 -1.55
N LEU A 88 -12.48 -1.54 -1.63
CA LEU A 88 -12.12 -0.12 -1.80
C LEU A 88 -12.61 0.48 -3.13
N ALA A 89 -12.98 -0.36 -4.10
CA ALA A 89 -13.55 0.08 -5.37
C ALA A 89 -15.09 0.20 -5.32
N GLU A 90 -15.75 -0.31 -4.28
CA GLU A 90 -17.20 -0.31 -4.17
C GLU A 90 -17.72 0.94 -3.46
N LYS A 91 -18.65 1.67 -4.12
CA LYS A 91 -19.18 2.95 -3.62
C LYS A 91 -19.77 2.89 -2.21
N ARG A 92 -20.41 1.78 -1.86
CA ARG A 92 -20.98 1.57 -0.51
C ARG A 92 -19.93 1.60 0.60
N TYR A 93 -18.68 1.26 0.30
CA TYR A 93 -17.58 1.31 1.26
C TYR A 93 -16.76 2.59 1.09
N TYR A 94 -16.25 2.88 -0.10
CA TYR A 94 -15.30 3.98 -0.27
C TYR A 94 -15.88 5.36 0.05
N SER A 95 -17.19 5.54 -0.05
CA SER A 95 -17.84 6.83 0.27
C SER A 95 -17.72 7.23 1.74
N GLN A 96 -17.40 6.27 2.63
CA GLN A 96 -17.18 6.49 4.06
C GLN A 96 -15.70 6.50 4.45
N LEU A 97 -14.79 6.22 3.50
CA LEU A 97 -13.35 6.15 3.73
C LEU A 97 -12.69 7.50 3.50
N LYS A 98 -11.57 7.77 4.18
CA LYS A 98 -10.95 9.11 4.20
C LYS A 98 -10.37 9.49 2.84
N TYR A 99 -9.74 8.53 2.16
CA TYR A 99 -9.07 8.74 0.88
C TYR A 99 -9.96 8.34 -0.31
N GLY A 100 -11.14 7.78 -0.04
CA GLY A 100 -12.14 7.50 -1.07
C GLY A 100 -11.81 6.29 -1.95
N TYR A 101 -12.23 6.36 -3.21
CA TYR A 101 -12.10 5.25 -4.17
C TYR A 101 -10.64 4.87 -4.39
N ALA A 102 -10.36 3.57 -4.37
CA ALA A 102 -9.11 3.01 -4.86
C ALA A 102 -9.34 1.73 -5.65
N ARG A 103 -8.43 1.44 -6.57
CA ARG A 103 -8.39 0.18 -7.32
C ARG A 103 -7.77 -0.93 -6.47
N GLY A 104 -8.35 -1.21 -5.31
CA GLY A 104 -7.79 -2.20 -4.37
C GLY A 104 -7.73 -3.62 -4.92
N TYR A 105 -8.49 -3.95 -5.96
CA TYR A 105 -8.35 -5.21 -6.70
C TYR A 105 -7.00 -5.32 -7.45
N GLU A 106 -6.41 -4.21 -7.91
CA GLU A 106 -5.06 -4.21 -8.52
C GLU A 106 -4.00 -4.47 -7.44
N ALA A 107 -4.13 -3.85 -6.26
CA ALA A 107 -3.25 -4.13 -5.13
C ALA A 107 -3.37 -5.57 -4.65
N HIS A 108 -4.59 -6.13 -4.58
CA HIS A 108 -4.81 -7.53 -4.25
C HIS A 108 -4.07 -8.45 -5.23
N GLN A 109 -4.19 -8.20 -6.53
CA GLN A 109 -3.49 -8.99 -7.55
C GLN A 109 -1.96 -8.81 -7.50
N TYR A 110 -1.48 -7.64 -7.11
CA TYR A 110 -0.04 -7.34 -7.01
C TYR A 110 0.67 -8.15 -5.90
N VAL A 111 -0.07 -8.63 -4.90
CA VAL A 111 0.42 -9.34 -3.71
C VAL A 111 -0.14 -10.76 -3.58
N GLU A 112 -0.63 -11.32 -4.69
CA GLU A 112 -0.89 -12.76 -4.83
C GLU A 112 0.39 -13.53 -5.20
#